data_AF-A0A848TIM7-F1
#
_entry.id   AF-A0A848TIM7-F1
#
_cell.length_a   1.000
_cell.length_b   1.000
_cell.length_c   1.000
_cell.angle_alpha   90.00
_cell.angle_beta   90.00
_cell.angle_gamma   90.00
#
_symmetry.space_group_name_H-M   'P 1'
#
loop_
_entity.id
_entity.type
_entity.pdbx_description
1 polymer ?
#
loop_
_entity_poly.entity_id
_entity_poly.type
_entity_poly.pdbx_seq_one_letter_code
_entity_poly.pdbx_strand_id
1 'polypeptide(L)'
;MTDITLYNTAHRRKEPFQPIDPENVRMYVCGPTVYDRAHIGNARPVIVFDMLFRLLRHVYGADAVTYVRNFTDVDDKINARAAESGRTIREITDETTRWYLEDMGALGTLEPTKMPRATEWIAEMVGMIEGLVAKGHAYEAEGHVLFRVRSYHDYGKLSGRSVDDMIAGARVEVAPYKEDPMDFVLWKPSSDDLPGWDSPWGRGRPGWHIECSAMAYELLGGEFDIHGGGNDLTFPHHENEIAQSKCSGHGFARVWMHNEMLQVEGKKMSKSLGNFFTVRDLLDQGVPGEVIRFVFLST
;
A
#
# COMPACT_ATOMS: atom_id res chain seq x y z
N MET A 1 24.68 13.06 18.11
CA MET A 1 23.89 12.18 17.22
C MET A 1 22.45 12.45 17.55
N THR A 2 21.59 12.71 16.56
CA THR A 2 20.19 13.06 16.82
C THR A 2 19.42 11.77 17.09
N ASP A 3 18.89 11.61 18.31
CA ASP A 3 18.07 10.45 18.65
C ASP A 3 16.67 10.59 18.05
N ILE A 4 16.26 9.62 17.23
CA ILE A 4 14.94 9.58 16.61
C ILE A 4 14.02 8.69 17.46
N THR A 5 12.81 9.15 17.74
CA THR A 5 11.76 8.36 18.39
C THR A 5 10.53 8.32 17.50
N LEU A 6 10.05 7.11 17.17
CA LEU A 6 8.91 6.91 16.29
C LEU A 6 7.77 6.22 17.05
N TYR A 7 6.52 6.56 16.73
CA TYR A 7 5.37 5.81 17.22
C TYR A 7 5.20 4.55 16.36
N ASN A 8 5.31 3.38 16.97
CA ASN A 8 5.16 2.11 16.28
C ASN A 8 3.73 1.59 16.46
N THR A 9 2.95 1.56 15.39
CA THR A 9 1.54 1.10 15.42
C THR A 9 1.41 -0.31 15.97
N ALA A 10 2.35 -1.21 15.67
CA ALA A 10 2.34 -2.58 16.18
C ALA A 10 2.44 -2.64 17.72
N HIS A 11 3.18 -1.71 18.33
CA HIS A 11 3.41 -1.66 19.79
C HIS A 11 2.57 -0.60 20.51
N ARG A 12 1.90 0.29 19.78
CA ARG A 12 1.06 1.39 20.29
C ARG A 12 1.78 2.32 21.26
N ARG A 13 3.07 2.57 21.01
CA ARG A 13 3.89 3.46 21.83
C ARG A 13 5.01 4.08 21.00
N LYS A 14 5.55 5.18 21.52
CA LYS A 14 6.77 5.80 21.02
C LYS A 14 7.98 4.99 21.47
N GLU A 15 8.88 4.69 20.55
CA GLU A 15 10.08 3.89 20.80
C GLU A 15 11.29 4.54 20.12
N PRO A 16 12.50 4.44 20.71
CA PRO A 16 13.72 4.83 20.04
C PRO A 16 13.86 4.07 18.72
N PHE A 17 14.12 4.80 17.63
CA PHE A 17 14.37 4.20 16.32
C PHE A 17 15.84 3.83 16.22
N GLN A 18 16.10 2.55 15.97
CA GLN A 18 17.43 2.03 15.65
C GLN A 18 17.33 1.28 14.32
N PRO A 19 18.01 1.76 13.26
CA PRO A 19 17.99 1.07 11.98
C PRO A 19 18.70 -0.28 12.09
N ILE A 20 18.28 -1.23 11.27
CA ILE A 20 18.95 -2.52 11.05
C ILE A 20 20.39 -2.27 10.59
N ASP A 21 20.54 -1.33 9.66
CA ASP A 21 21.80 -0.91 9.08
C ASP A 21 21.81 0.63 8.98
N PRO A 22 22.65 1.34 9.75
CA PRO A 22 22.73 2.80 9.70
C PRO A 22 23.30 3.32 8.37
N GLU A 23 23.95 2.49 7.56
CA GLU A 23 24.42 2.85 6.22
C GLU A 23 23.33 2.66 5.14
N ASN A 24 22.21 2.01 5.48
CA ASN A 24 21.07 1.82 4.58
C ASN A 24 19.75 1.62 5.35
N VAL A 25 19.14 2.72 5.75
CA VAL A 25 17.79 2.74 6.33
C VAL A 25 16.75 2.48 5.23
N ARG A 26 15.98 1.42 5.36
CA ARG A 26 15.04 0.92 4.34
C ARG A 26 13.61 1.20 4.73
N MET A 27 12.94 2.04 3.94
CA MET A 27 11.56 2.46 4.17
C MET A 27 10.68 2.13 2.97
N TYR A 28 9.55 1.47 3.21
CA TYR A 28 8.50 1.24 2.23
C TYR A 28 7.25 2.03 2.61
N VAL A 29 6.62 2.72 1.68
CA VAL A 29 5.32 3.38 1.89
C VAL A 29 4.36 2.97 0.78
N CYS A 30 3.19 2.46 1.13
CA CYS A 30 2.19 2.08 0.14
C CYS A 30 1.75 3.31 -0.69
N GLY A 31 1.87 3.20 -2.01
CA GLY A 31 1.54 4.27 -2.94
C GLY A 31 0.10 4.19 -3.49
N PRO A 32 -0.21 4.99 -4.51
CA PRO A 32 -1.58 5.14 -4.99
C PRO A 32 -1.98 4.04 -5.99
N THR A 33 -3.27 3.76 -6.06
CA THR A 33 -3.88 3.13 -7.24
C THR A 33 -4.08 4.20 -8.32
N VAL A 34 -3.45 4.03 -9.48
CA VAL A 34 -3.34 5.09 -10.49
C VAL A 34 -4.44 5.00 -11.56
N TYR A 35 -5.70 5.21 -11.14
CA TYR A 35 -6.89 5.16 -12.02
C TYR A 35 -7.55 6.52 -12.28
N ASP A 36 -7.33 7.50 -11.40
CA ASP A 36 -7.87 8.85 -11.46
C ASP A 36 -6.86 9.81 -10.82
N ARG A 37 -7.08 11.12 -10.94
CA ARG A 37 -6.22 12.13 -10.34
C ARG A 37 -6.31 12.10 -8.81
N ALA A 38 -5.15 12.19 -8.15
CA ALA A 38 -5.07 12.09 -6.69
C ALA A 38 -5.76 13.26 -5.97
N HIS A 39 -6.54 12.92 -4.95
CA HIS A 39 -7.17 13.89 -4.08
C HIS A 39 -6.23 14.35 -2.96
N ILE A 40 -6.56 15.45 -2.28
CA ILE A 40 -5.73 16.00 -1.18
C ILE A 40 -5.47 14.98 -0.07
N GLY A 41 -6.41 14.07 0.20
CA GLY A 41 -6.19 12.93 1.10
C GLY A 41 -5.00 12.05 0.73
N ASN A 42 -4.75 11.81 -0.56
CA ASN A 42 -3.61 11.02 -1.02
C ASN A 42 -2.28 11.78 -0.86
N ALA A 43 -2.31 13.11 -0.77
CA ALA A 43 -1.11 13.92 -0.56
C ALA A 43 -0.59 13.84 0.88
N ARG A 44 -1.46 13.58 1.87
CA ARG A 44 -1.07 13.51 3.29
C ARG A 44 0.04 12.49 3.56
N PRO A 45 -0.12 11.19 3.20
CA PRO A 45 0.96 10.22 3.41
C PRO A 45 2.25 10.67 2.72
N VAL A 46 2.17 11.20 1.50
CA VAL A 46 3.36 11.65 0.76
C VAL A 46 4.11 12.75 1.51
N ILE A 47 3.39 13.76 2.01
CA ILE A 47 4.01 14.87 2.75
C ILE A 47 4.61 14.38 4.08
N VAL A 48 3.88 13.54 4.83
CA VAL A 48 4.32 13.03 6.14
C VAL A 48 5.57 12.15 5.98
N PHE A 49 5.55 11.23 5.03
CA PHE A 49 6.69 10.34 4.79
C PHE A 49 7.84 11.03 4.06
N ASP A 50 7.61 12.10 3.29
CA ASP A 50 8.68 12.97 2.79
C ASP A 50 9.40 13.69 3.95
N MET A 51 8.68 14.18 4.96
CA MET A 51 9.31 14.74 6.15
C MET A 51 10.16 13.71 6.89
N LEU A 52 9.67 12.48 7.04
CA LEU A 52 10.45 11.40 7.63
C LEU A 52 11.68 11.06 6.79
N PHE A 53 11.53 10.94 5.47
CA PHE A 53 12.63 10.67 4.54
C PHE A 53 13.73 11.74 4.64
N ARG A 54 13.34 13.02 4.68
CA ARG A 54 14.27 14.14 4.86
C ARG A 54 14.99 14.08 6.21
N LEU A 55 14.27 13.75 7.30
CA LEU A 55 14.87 13.58 8.62
C LEU A 55 15.87 12.43 8.64
N LEU A 56 15.52 11.27 8.10
CA LEU A 56 16.41 10.11 8.03
C LEU A 56 17.68 10.45 7.23
N ARG A 57 17.54 11.11 6.08
CA ARG A 57 18.69 11.56 5.26
C ARG A 57 19.56 12.59 5.98
N HIS A 58 18.96 13.46 6.78
CA HIS A 58 19.71 14.43 7.59
C HIS A 58 20.54 13.75 8.69
N VAL A 59 20.00 12.70 9.31
CA VAL A 59 20.63 12.02 10.45
C VAL A 59 21.65 10.96 10.01
N TYR A 60 21.31 10.14 9.01
CA TYR A 60 22.13 9.00 8.56
C TYR A 60 22.97 9.31 7.31
N GLY A 61 22.63 10.36 6.56
CA GLY A 61 23.29 10.73 5.31
C GLY A 61 22.36 10.61 4.11
N ALA A 62 22.61 11.44 3.09
CA ALA A 62 21.73 11.58 1.94
C ALA A 62 21.56 10.30 1.13
N ASP A 63 22.60 9.46 1.10
CA ASP A 63 22.67 8.20 0.34
C ASP A 63 22.42 6.96 1.21
N ALA A 64 22.24 7.14 2.53
CA ALA A 64 22.05 6.06 3.49
C ALA A 64 20.58 5.68 3.70
N VAL A 65 19.67 6.10 2.81
CA VAL A 65 18.23 5.84 2.94
C VAL A 65 17.65 5.34 1.61
N THR A 66 17.15 4.12 1.61
CA THR A 66 16.39 3.55 0.50
C THR A 66 14.89 3.72 0.77
N TYR A 67 14.25 4.63 0.04
CA TYR A 67 12.79 4.83 0.10
C TYR A 67 12.10 4.21 -1.11
N VAL A 68 11.17 3.28 -0.87
CA VAL A 68 10.33 2.63 -1.88
C VAL A 68 8.88 3.09 -1.73
N ARG A 69 8.23 3.44 -2.83
CA ARG A 69 6.78 3.66 -2.91
C ARG A 69 6.23 3.11 -4.21
N ASN A 70 5.36 2.11 -4.15
CA ASN A 70 4.82 1.48 -5.35
C ASN A 70 3.77 2.33 -6.07
N PHE A 71 3.43 1.90 -7.29
CA PHE A 71 2.21 2.27 -7.99
C PHE A 71 1.39 1.01 -8.22
N THR A 72 0.16 0.97 -7.72
CA THR A 72 -0.80 -0.09 -8.06
C THR A 72 -1.41 0.27 -9.41
N ASP A 73 -0.86 -0.31 -10.47
CA ASP A 73 -1.22 -0.09 -11.87
C ASP A 73 -2.00 -1.26 -12.49
N VAL A 74 -2.51 -2.16 -11.65
CA VAL A 74 -3.54 -3.15 -11.98
C VAL A 74 -4.52 -3.25 -10.82
N ASP A 75 -5.79 -2.93 -11.05
CA ASP A 75 -6.85 -2.98 -10.04
C ASP A 75 -8.23 -3.00 -10.73
N ASP A 76 -9.28 -3.42 -10.04
CA ASP A 76 -10.63 -3.44 -10.60
C ASP A 76 -11.13 -2.03 -10.98
N LYS A 77 -10.70 -0.97 -10.27
CA LYS A 77 -11.01 0.42 -10.65
C LYS A 77 -10.32 0.85 -11.94
N ILE A 78 -9.08 0.39 -12.16
CA ILE A 78 -8.34 0.67 -13.40
C ILE A 78 -9.02 -0.05 -14.57
N ASN A 79 -9.44 -1.30 -14.36
CA ASN A 79 -10.16 -2.07 -15.38
C ASN A 79 -11.51 -1.44 -15.73
N ALA A 80 -12.29 -1.01 -14.72
CA ALA A 80 -13.54 -0.28 -14.97
C ALA A 80 -13.29 0.98 -15.79
N ARG A 81 -12.23 1.73 -15.46
CA ARG A 81 -11.87 2.95 -16.22
C ARG A 81 -11.40 2.65 -17.64
N ALA A 82 -10.68 1.55 -17.85
CA ALA A 82 -10.27 1.07 -19.17
C ALA A 82 -11.49 0.73 -20.03
N ALA A 83 -12.45 -0.03 -19.47
CA ALA A 83 -13.70 -0.38 -20.15
C ALA A 83 -14.54 0.85 -20.50
N GLU A 84 -14.67 1.81 -19.58
CA GLU A 84 -15.42 3.06 -19.80
C GLU A 84 -14.82 3.95 -20.90
N SER A 85 -13.48 4.02 -20.96
CA SER A 85 -12.77 4.96 -21.85
C SER A 85 -12.33 4.35 -23.18
N GLY A 86 -12.35 3.02 -23.31
CA GLY A 86 -11.78 2.30 -24.45
C GLY A 86 -10.25 2.34 -24.52
N ARG A 87 -9.58 2.88 -23.48
CA ARG A 87 -8.11 2.94 -23.37
C ARG A 87 -7.58 1.69 -22.68
N THR A 88 -6.33 1.36 -22.95
CA THR A 88 -5.62 0.30 -22.22
C THR A 88 -5.32 0.72 -20.78
N ILE A 89 -5.13 -0.26 -19.89
CA ILE A 89 -4.71 0.03 -18.50
C ILE A 89 -3.38 0.81 -18.48
N ARG A 90 -2.46 0.53 -19.41
CA ARG A 90 -1.15 1.19 -19.44
C ARG A 90 -1.27 2.67 -19.79
N GLU A 91 -2.10 3.02 -20.77
CA GLU A 91 -2.33 4.42 -21.15
C GLU A 91 -2.95 5.22 -20.02
N ILE A 92 -3.89 4.63 -19.27
CA ILE A 92 -4.51 5.28 -18.10
C ILE A 92 -3.47 5.46 -17.00
N THR A 93 -2.78 4.38 -16.64
CA THR A 93 -1.87 4.35 -15.49
C THR A 93 -0.62 5.20 -15.72
N ASP A 94 -0.11 5.32 -16.96
CA ASP A 94 0.99 6.21 -17.29
C ASP A 94 0.61 7.69 -17.16
N GLU A 95 -0.60 8.06 -17.60
CA GLU A 95 -1.11 9.42 -17.46
C GLU A 95 -1.35 9.81 -16.01
N THR A 96 -2.03 8.96 -15.25
CA THR A 96 -2.36 9.21 -13.84
C THR A 96 -1.13 9.16 -12.95
N THR A 97 -0.15 8.31 -13.26
CA THR A 97 1.18 8.32 -12.60
C THR A 97 1.88 9.65 -12.85
N ARG A 98 1.90 10.13 -14.10
CA ARG A 98 2.49 11.44 -14.43
C ARG A 98 1.81 12.57 -13.64
N TRP A 99 0.47 12.62 -13.65
CA TRP A 99 -0.27 13.62 -12.86
C TRP A 99 0.06 13.54 -11.37
N TYR A 100 0.15 12.33 -10.83
CA TYR A 100 0.50 12.13 -9.42
C TYR A 100 1.88 12.68 -9.11
N LEU A 101 2.90 12.40 -9.94
CA LEU A 101 4.25 12.91 -9.74
C LEU A 101 4.32 14.43 -9.86
N GLU A 102 3.67 15.01 -10.87
CA GLU A 102 3.58 16.47 -11.06
C GLU A 102 2.91 17.16 -9.87
N ASP A 103 1.77 16.63 -9.42
CA ASP A 103 0.98 17.20 -8.34
C ASP A 103 1.72 17.07 -7.00
N MET A 104 2.33 15.92 -6.69
CA MET A 104 3.12 15.75 -5.45
C MET A 104 4.43 16.55 -5.49
N GLY A 105 5.06 16.68 -6.66
CA GLY A 105 6.25 17.51 -6.85
C GLY A 105 5.97 18.99 -6.62
N ALA A 106 4.79 19.48 -7.05
CA ALA A 106 4.34 20.85 -6.77
C ALA A 106 4.19 21.13 -5.25
N LEU A 107 3.97 20.08 -4.43
CA LEU A 107 3.94 20.17 -2.96
C LEU A 107 5.35 20.10 -2.32
N GLY A 108 6.41 20.15 -3.11
CA GLY A 108 7.80 20.13 -2.63
C GLY A 108 8.25 18.78 -2.06
N THR A 109 7.57 17.69 -2.42
CA THR A 109 7.93 16.34 -1.95
C THR A 109 9.08 15.78 -2.79
N LEU A 110 10.00 15.04 -2.16
CA LEU A 110 11.05 14.32 -2.87
C LEU A 110 10.50 13.04 -3.50
N GLU A 111 11.10 12.65 -4.61
CA GLU A 111 10.84 11.34 -5.19
C GLU A 111 11.46 10.23 -4.31
N PRO A 112 10.77 9.08 -4.16
CA PRO A 112 11.34 7.87 -3.60
C PRO A 112 12.58 7.39 -4.39
N THR A 113 13.48 6.69 -3.71
CA THR A 113 14.63 6.00 -4.33
C THR A 113 14.18 4.98 -5.38
N LYS A 114 13.05 4.29 -5.15
CA LYS A 114 12.46 3.33 -6.11
C LYS A 114 10.94 3.46 -6.16
N MET A 115 10.37 3.35 -7.36
CA MET A 115 8.92 3.46 -7.60
C MET A 115 8.39 2.29 -8.43
N PRO A 116 8.31 1.07 -7.87
CA PRO A 116 7.92 -0.12 -8.63
C PRO A 116 6.44 -0.09 -9.01
N ARG A 117 6.11 -0.69 -10.15
CA ARG A 117 4.73 -0.86 -10.64
C ARG A 117 4.29 -2.31 -10.46
N ALA A 118 3.09 -2.54 -9.93
CA ALA A 118 2.60 -3.90 -9.69
C ALA A 118 2.68 -4.80 -10.96
N THR A 119 2.37 -4.26 -12.14
CA THR A 119 2.43 -5.03 -13.40
C THR A 119 3.83 -5.51 -13.80
N GLU A 120 4.88 -4.94 -13.21
CA GLU A 120 6.29 -5.28 -13.49
C GLU A 120 6.84 -6.35 -12.53
N TRP A 121 6.06 -6.78 -11.53
CA TRP A 121 6.48 -7.69 -10.45
C TRP A 121 5.60 -8.94 -10.34
N ILE A 122 4.93 -9.31 -11.43
CA ILE A 122 3.97 -10.43 -11.45
C ILE A 122 4.65 -11.77 -11.17
N ALA A 123 5.86 -11.99 -11.68
CA ALA A 123 6.57 -13.25 -11.50
C ALA A 123 6.92 -13.48 -10.01
N GLU A 124 7.34 -12.43 -9.33
CA GLU A 124 7.69 -12.44 -7.91
C GLU A 124 6.46 -12.62 -7.04
N MET A 125 5.33 -12.01 -7.41
CA MET A 125 4.03 -12.29 -6.77
C MET A 125 3.63 -13.76 -6.93
N VAL A 126 3.69 -14.32 -8.15
CA VAL A 126 3.37 -15.73 -8.39
C VAL A 126 4.28 -16.64 -7.57
N GLY A 127 5.60 -16.39 -7.54
CA GLY A 127 6.55 -17.20 -6.77
C GLY A 127 6.28 -17.15 -5.25
N MET A 128 5.91 -15.98 -4.71
CA MET A 128 5.51 -15.87 -3.30
C MET A 128 4.23 -16.67 -3.02
N ILE A 129 3.25 -16.63 -3.92
CA ILE A 129 2.00 -17.37 -3.78
C ILE A 129 2.24 -18.88 -3.84
N GLU A 130 3.08 -19.37 -4.75
CA GLU A 130 3.49 -20.78 -4.80
C GLU A 130 4.12 -21.22 -3.47
N GLY A 131 5.02 -20.39 -2.91
CA GLY A 131 5.62 -20.63 -1.61
C GLY A 131 4.61 -20.69 -0.46
N LEU A 132 3.60 -19.83 -0.47
CA LEU A 132 2.51 -19.83 0.51
C LEU A 132 1.62 -21.07 0.39
N VAL A 133 1.29 -21.50 -0.84
CA VAL A 133 0.53 -22.73 -1.09
C VAL A 133 1.32 -23.94 -0.61
N ALA A 134 2.61 -24.04 -0.96
CA ALA A 134 3.47 -25.16 -0.56
C ALA A 134 3.60 -25.29 0.98
N LYS A 135 3.51 -24.18 1.71
CA LYS A 135 3.55 -24.14 3.18
C LYS A 135 2.18 -24.33 3.85
N GLY A 136 1.10 -24.49 3.07
CA GLY A 136 -0.26 -24.66 3.60
C GLY A 136 -0.93 -23.36 4.08
N HIS A 137 -0.34 -22.21 3.78
CA HIS A 137 -0.87 -20.89 4.12
C HIS A 137 -1.79 -20.29 3.05
N ALA A 138 -1.84 -20.92 1.87
CA ALA A 138 -2.76 -20.59 0.80
C ALA A 138 -3.37 -21.84 0.18
N TYR A 139 -4.45 -21.67 -0.57
CA TYR A 139 -5.13 -22.74 -1.30
C TYR A 139 -5.77 -22.23 -2.58
N GLU A 140 -5.86 -23.12 -3.58
CA GLU A 140 -6.58 -22.86 -4.81
C GLU A 140 -8.06 -23.24 -4.66
N ALA A 141 -8.96 -22.40 -5.15
CA ALA A 141 -10.39 -22.70 -5.25
C ALA A 141 -11.00 -21.97 -6.46
N GLU A 142 -11.64 -22.70 -7.37
CA GLU A 142 -12.31 -22.14 -8.55
C GLU A 142 -11.41 -21.17 -9.36
N GLY A 143 -10.13 -21.54 -9.57
CA GLY A 143 -9.12 -20.73 -10.27
C GLY A 143 -8.60 -19.50 -9.48
N HIS A 144 -9.12 -19.25 -8.28
CA HIS A 144 -8.54 -18.29 -7.35
C HIS A 144 -7.45 -18.97 -6.52
N VAL A 145 -6.52 -18.17 -6.01
CA VAL A 145 -5.69 -18.54 -4.86
C VAL A 145 -6.00 -17.63 -3.70
N LEU A 146 -6.29 -18.21 -2.55
CA LEU A 146 -6.65 -17.51 -1.33
C LEU A 146 -5.63 -17.74 -0.24
N PHE A 147 -5.39 -16.71 0.56
CA PHE A 147 -4.65 -16.85 1.81
C PHE A 147 -5.59 -17.38 2.89
N ARG A 148 -5.16 -18.44 3.59
CA ARG A 148 -5.88 -19.04 4.71
C ARG A 148 -5.58 -18.26 5.98
N VAL A 149 -6.43 -17.32 6.36
CA VAL A 149 -6.22 -16.42 7.51
C VAL A 149 -5.96 -17.20 8.80
N ARG A 150 -6.72 -18.27 9.04
CA ARG A 150 -6.56 -19.11 10.24
C ARG A 150 -5.23 -19.85 10.33
N SER A 151 -4.47 -19.94 9.24
CA SER A 151 -3.14 -20.54 9.25
C SER A 151 -2.08 -19.62 9.89
N TYR A 152 -2.39 -18.32 10.06
CA TYR A 152 -1.53 -17.35 10.74
C TYR A 152 -2.14 -16.95 12.08
N HIS A 153 -1.66 -17.56 13.17
CA HIS A 153 -2.17 -17.34 14.53
C HIS A 153 -2.14 -15.87 14.99
N ASP A 154 -1.21 -15.09 14.44
CA ASP A 154 -0.96 -13.71 14.83
C ASP A 154 -1.75 -12.67 14.01
N TYR A 155 -2.69 -13.12 13.18
CA TYR A 155 -3.53 -12.26 12.35
C TYR A 155 -4.39 -11.32 13.20
N GLY A 156 -4.37 -10.02 12.89
CA GLY A 156 -5.14 -8.99 13.60
C GLY A 156 -4.34 -8.24 14.66
N LYS A 157 -3.09 -8.62 14.94
CA LYS A 157 -2.24 -7.96 15.96
C LYS A 157 -1.94 -6.50 15.63
N LEU A 158 -1.70 -6.17 14.36
CA LEU A 158 -1.36 -4.79 13.96
C LEU A 158 -2.56 -3.87 14.22
N SER A 159 -3.72 -4.25 13.71
CA SER A 159 -4.97 -3.49 13.84
C SER A 159 -5.57 -3.56 15.25
N GLY A 160 -5.25 -4.61 16.01
CA GLY A 160 -5.85 -4.89 17.32
C GLY A 160 -7.27 -5.42 17.24
N ARG A 161 -7.64 -6.02 16.10
CA ARG A 161 -8.96 -6.61 15.87
C ARG A 161 -8.86 -8.12 15.99
N SER A 162 -9.81 -8.75 16.69
CA SER A 162 -9.92 -10.21 16.65
C SER A 162 -10.64 -10.66 15.38
N VAL A 163 -10.27 -11.83 14.85
CA VAL A 163 -10.90 -12.43 13.66
C VAL A 163 -12.40 -12.61 13.86
N ASP A 164 -12.81 -13.06 15.06
CA ASP A 164 -14.20 -13.33 15.38
C ASP A 164 -15.05 -12.03 15.47
N ASP A 165 -14.50 -10.94 16.02
CA ASP A 165 -15.18 -9.64 16.05
C ASP A 165 -15.37 -9.08 14.63
N MET A 166 -14.41 -9.34 13.74
CA MET A 166 -14.49 -8.91 12.33
C MET A 166 -15.58 -9.65 11.57
N ILE A 167 -15.70 -10.97 11.78
CA ILE A 167 -16.76 -11.80 11.19
C ILE A 167 -18.14 -11.38 11.73
N ALA A 168 -18.27 -11.15 13.04
CA ALA A 168 -19.53 -10.74 13.65
C ALA A 168 -20.04 -9.37 13.14
N GLY A 169 -19.13 -8.45 12.78
CA GLY A 169 -19.45 -7.16 12.18
C GLY A 169 -19.71 -7.22 10.66
N ALA A 170 -19.15 -8.22 9.97
CA ALA A 170 -19.29 -8.40 8.54
C ALA A 170 -20.62 -9.10 8.23
N ARG A 171 -21.67 -8.32 7.91
CA ARG A 171 -22.90 -8.83 7.26
C ARG A 171 -22.62 -9.23 5.81
N VAL A 172 -21.69 -10.13 5.57
CA VAL A 172 -21.20 -10.45 4.22
C VAL A 172 -21.52 -11.91 3.89
N GLU A 173 -22.17 -12.09 2.75
CA GLU A 173 -22.35 -13.40 2.12
C GLU A 173 -20.97 -13.91 1.70
N VAL A 174 -20.53 -15.02 2.28
CA VAL A 174 -19.21 -15.60 2.00
C VAL A 174 -19.21 -16.05 0.55
N ALA A 175 -18.25 -15.56 -0.24
CA ALA A 175 -18.08 -16.05 -1.59
C ALA A 175 -17.86 -17.58 -1.54
N PRO A 176 -18.56 -18.37 -2.38
CA PRO A 176 -18.65 -19.83 -2.21
C PRO A 176 -17.31 -20.56 -2.29
N TYR A 177 -16.32 -19.94 -2.93
CA TYR A 177 -14.96 -20.48 -3.06
C TYR A 177 -14.07 -20.28 -1.82
N LYS A 178 -14.54 -19.59 -0.77
CA LYS A 178 -13.76 -19.39 0.47
C LYS A 178 -14.04 -20.46 1.50
N GLU A 179 -12.99 -21.05 2.07
CA GLU A 179 -13.06 -21.92 3.26
C GLU A 179 -13.48 -21.11 4.51
N ASP A 180 -13.01 -19.86 4.64
CA ASP A 180 -13.36 -18.94 5.72
C ASP A 180 -13.71 -17.54 5.18
N PRO A 181 -14.71 -16.84 5.73
CA PRO A 181 -15.09 -15.48 5.32
C PRO A 181 -13.92 -14.48 5.23
N MET A 182 -12.93 -14.63 6.12
CA MET A 182 -11.80 -13.72 6.26
C MET A 182 -10.66 -14.02 5.27
N ASP A 183 -10.67 -15.20 4.64
CA ASP A 183 -9.68 -15.55 3.63
C ASP A 183 -9.71 -14.54 2.49
N PHE A 184 -8.54 -14.12 2.02
CA PHE A 184 -8.43 -13.05 1.04
C PHE A 184 -7.66 -13.51 -0.19
N VAL A 185 -8.01 -12.90 -1.32
CA VAL A 185 -7.47 -13.27 -2.63
C VAL A 185 -5.99 -12.88 -2.70
N LEU A 186 -5.17 -13.84 -3.10
CA LEU A 186 -3.78 -13.67 -3.54
C LEU A 186 -3.71 -13.60 -5.08
N TRP A 187 -4.52 -14.42 -5.76
CA TRP A 187 -4.63 -14.47 -7.21
C TRP A 187 -6.09 -14.66 -7.60
N LYS A 188 -6.59 -13.91 -8.59
CA LYS A 188 -7.95 -14.07 -9.13
C LYS A 188 -7.93 -14.36 -10.62
N PRO A 189 -8.85 -15.21 -11.13
CA PRO A 189 -9.04 -15.42 -12.56
C PRO A 189 -9.25 -14.11 -13.32
N SER A 190 -8.79 -14.08 -14.57
CA SER A 190 -9.02 -12.96 -15.47
C SER A 190 -9.55 -13.45 -16.81
N SER A 191 -10.65 -12.86 -17.25
CA SER A 191 -11.23 -13.08 -18.57
C SER A 191 -10.43 -12.38 -19.67
N ASP A 192 -10.73 -12.70 -20.93
CA ASP A 192 -10.01 -12.17 -22.10
C ASP A 192 -10.17 -10.65 -22.28
N ASP A 193 -11.26 -10.07 -21.76
CA ASP A 193 -11.53 -8.63 -21.76
C ASP A 193 -10.79 -7.88 -20.64
N LEU A 194 -10.13 -8.59 -19.72
CA LEU A 194 -9.37 -8.03 -18.62
C LEU A 194 -7.86 -8.29 -18.80
N PRO A 195 -6.98 -7.42 -18.26
CA PRO A 195 -5.55 -7.72 -18.21
C PRO A 195 -5.34 -9.02 -17.43
N GLY A 196 -4.34 -9.81 -17.81
CA GLY A 196 -4.11 -11.09 -17.17
C GLY A 196 -2.77 -11.68 -17.58
N TRP A 197 -2.20 -12.46 -16.67
CA TRP A 197 -0.92 -13.12 -16.81
C TRP A 197 -1.09 -14.62 -16.58
N ASP A 198 -0.23 -15.40 -17.22
CA ASP A 198 -0.21 -16.85 -17.04
C ASP A 198 0.40 -17.19 -15.67
N SER A 199 -0.19 -18.18 -15.00
CA SER A 199 0.25 -18.68 -13.71
C SER A 199 -0.04 -20.19 -13.59
N PRO A 200 0.49 -20.88 -12.58
CA PRO A 200 0.17 -22.29 -12.30
C PRO A 200 -1.34 -22.55 -12.12
N TRP A 201 -2.11 -21.53 -11.74
CA TRP A 201 -3.56 -21.60 -11.49
C TRP A 201 -4.39 -21.07 -12.67
N GLY A 202 -3.78 -20.93 -13.84
CA GLY A 202 -4.39 -20.36 -15.04
C GLY A 202 -4.22 -18.85 -15.15
N ARG A 203 -4.84 -18.27 -16.18
CA ARG A 203 -4.76 -16.83 -16.48
C ARG A 203 -5.46 -16.02 -15.40
N GLY A 204 -4.74 -15.09 -14.79
CA GLY A 204 -5.28 -14.29 -13.69
C GLY A 204 -4.55 -12.98 -13.43
N ARG A 205 -4.84 -12.40 -12.27
CA ARG A 205 -4.30 -11.12 -11.78
C ARG A 205 -4.00 -11.22 -10.29
N PRO A 206 -3.06 -10.42 -9.77
CA PRO A 206 -2.80 -10.38 -8.34
C PRO A 206 -3.99 -9.82 -7.55
N GLY A 207 -4.11 -10.27 -6.30
CA GLY A 207 -4.90 -9.59 -5.28
C GLY A 207 -4.14 -8.39 -4.71
N TRP A 208 -4.85 -7.35 -4.29
CA TRP A 208 -4.26 -6.07 -3.90
C TRP A 208 -3.09 -6.16 -2.88
N HIS A 209 -3.16 -7.08 -1.92
CA HIS A 209 -2.19 -7.16 -0.82
C HIS A 209 -0.85 -7.79 -1.22
N ILE A 210 -0.88 -8.79 -2.13
CA ILE A 210 0.33 -9.56 -2.46
C ILE A 210 1.38 -8.72 -3.19
N GLU A 211 0.92 -7.66 -3.87
CA GLU A 211 1.77 -6.72 -4.60
C GLU A 211 2.84 -6.12 -3.68
N CYS A 212 2.40 -5.51 -2.57
CA CYS A 212 3.29 -4.83 -1.62
C CYS A 212 4.21 -5.82 -0.91
N SER A 213 3.73 -7.00 -0.54
CA SER A 213 4.56 -8.05 0.09
C SER A 213 5.71 -8.49 -0.81
N ALA A 214 5.42 -8.79 -2.08
CA ALA A 214 6.43 -9.25 -3.05
C ALA A 214 7.41 -8.12 -3.40
N MET A 215 6.92 -6.92 -3.73
CA MET A 215 7.79 -5.79 -4.07
C MET A 215 8.67 -5.35 -2.89
N ALA A 216 8.15 -5.32 -1.66
CA ALA A 216 8.93 -4.97 -0.49
C ALA A 216 10.04 -5.99 -0.22
N TYR A 217 9.72 -7.29 -0.32
CA TYR A 217 10.71 -8.36 -0.16
C TYR A 217 11.87 -8.22 -1.15
N GLU A 218 11.56 -8.05 -2.42
CA GLU A 218 12.60 -8.00 -3.47
C GLU A 218 13.43 -6.72 -3.42
N LEU A 219 12.82 -5.59 -3.06
CA LEU A 219 13.48 -4.30 -3.10
C LEU A 219 14.24 -3.95 -1.82
N LEU A 220 13.80 -4.48 -0.68
CA LEU A 220 14.32 -4.15 0.66
C LEU A 220 14.79 -5.37 1.46
N GLY A 221 14.50 -6.60 1.02
CA GLY A 221 14.87 -7.86 1.67
C GLY A 221 13.79 -8.40 2.62
N GLY A 222 14.07 -9.57 3.20
CA GLY A 222 13.16 -10.27 4.11
C GLY A 222 12.85 -9.56 5.42
N GLU A 223 13.65 -8.57 5.83
CA GLU A 223 13.37 -7.70 6.98
C GLU A 223 13.94 -6.30 6.70
N PHE A 224 13.14 -5.26 6.92
CA PHE A 224 13.47 -3.85 6.70
C PHE A 224 12.93 -2.94 7.83
N ASP A 225 13.31 -1.66 7.81
CA ASP A 225 13.18 -0.79 8.98
C ASP A 225 11.75 -0.28 9.20
N ILE A 226 11.18 0.38 8.18
CA ILE A 226 9.95 1.16 8.34
C ILE A 226 8.97 0.82 7.21
N HIS A 227 7.73 0.49 7.57
CA HIS A 227 6.61 0.41 6.65
C HIS A 227 5.54 1.45 6.99
N GLY A 228 5.05 2.17 5.98
CA GLY A 228 4.20 3.34 6.13
C GLY A 228 2.96 3.35 5.24
N GLY A 229 1.92 4.05 5.68
CA GLY A 229 0.74 4.34 4.86
C GLY A 229 -0.30 5.20 5.58
N GLY A 230 -1.47 5.38 4.96
CA GLY A 230 -2.63 5.95 5.64
C GLY A 230 -3.19 4.99 6.71
N ASN A 231 -3.85 5.51 7.74
CA ASN A 231 -4.42 4.68 8.81
C ASN A 231 -5.50 3.70 8.30
N ASP A 232 -6.13 3.99 7.16
CA ASP A 232 -7.06 3.14 6.45
C ASP A 232 -6.40 1.88 5.89
N LEU A 233 -5.08 1.90 5.66
CA LEU A 233 -4.31 0.74 5.22
C LEU A 233 -3.94 -0.21 6.37
N THR A 234 -4.02 0.23 7.63
CA THR A 234 -3.73 -0.63 8.80
C THR A 234 -4.51 -1.93 8.72
N PHE A 235 -5.78 -1.87 8.30
CA PHE A 235 -6.62 -3.03 8.06
C PHE A 235 -7.58 -2.80 6.87
N PRO A 236 -7.69 -3.75 5.93
CA PRO A 236 -7.04 -5.08 5.95
C PRO A 236 -5.63 -5.09 5.34
N HIS A 237 -5.19 -4.02 4.67
CA HIS A 237 -4.06 -4.08 3.76
C HIS A 237 -2.74 -4.48 4.42
N HIS A 238 -2.25 -3.71 5.37
CA HIS A 238 -0.99 -3.98 6.06
C HIS A 238 -1.05 -5.23 6.95
N GLU A 239 -2.22 -5.55 7.52
CA GLU A 239 -2.41 -6.82 8.26
C GLU A 239 -2.23 -8.03 7.33
N ASN A 240 -2.74 -7.95 6.10
CA ASN A 240 -2.57 -8.99 5.09
C ASN A 240 -1.13 -9.07 4.59
N GLU A 241 -0.43 -7.95 4.43
CA GLU A 241 0.99 -7.94 4.06
C GLU A 241 1.87 -8.62 5.10
N ILE A 242 1.61 -8.34 6.39
CA ILE A 242 2.27 -9.04 7.50
C ILE A 242 2.03 -10.54 7.38
N ALA A 243 0.78 -10.96 7.22
CA ALA A 243 0.41 -12.37 7.18
C ALA A 243 1.10 -13.09 6.01
N GLN A 244 1.03 -12.52 4.80
CA GLN A 244 1.70 -13.04 3.61
C GLN A 244 3.21 -13.16 3.82
N SER A 245 3.85 -12.10 4.33
CA SER A 245 5.30 -12.06 4.47
C SER A 245 5.81 -12.99 5.58
N LYS A 246 5.14 -13.01 6.74
CA LYS A 246 5.49 -13.88 7.86
C LYS A 246 5.31 -15.36 7.51
N CYS A 247 4.20 -15.72 6.87
CA CYS A 247 3.96 -17.08 6.38
C CYS A 247 4.90 -17.48 5.23
N SER A 248 5.43 -16.51 4.47
CA SER A 248 6.51 -16.74 3.50
C SER A 248 7.88 -16.93 4.17
N GLY A 249 7.99 -16.73 5.49
CA GLY A 249 9.24 -16.90 6.26
C GLY A 249 10.05 -15.61 6.41
N HIS A 250 9.43 -14.44 6.26
CA HIS A 250 10.09 -13.14 6.28
C HIS A 250 9.70 -12.32 7.53
N GLY A 251 10.61 -11.45 7.97
CA GLY A 251 10.39 -10.52 9.07
C GLY A 251 9.47 -9.34 8.73
N PHE A 252 9.49 -8.90 7.47
CA PHE A 252 8.84 -7.69 6.94
C PHE A 252 9.36 -6.41 7.61
N ALA A 253 8.53 -5.61 8.29
CA ALA A 253 8.92 -4.31 8.84
C ALA A 253 9.07 -4.34 10.38
N ARG A 254 10.08 -3.64 10.91
CA ARG A 254 10.27 -3.46 12.36
C ARG A 254 9.40 -2.35 12.95
N VAL A 255 9.18 -1.28 12.19
CA VAL A 255 8.38 -0.12 12.60
C VAL A 255 7.23 0.10 11.63
N TRP A 256 6.01 0.15 12.16
CA TRP A 256 4.81 0.49 11.40
C TRP A 256 4.35 1.90 11.71
N MET A 257 4.19 2.73 10.69
CA MET A 257 3.78 4.13 10.84
C MET A 257 2.54 4.42 10.01
N HIS A 258 1.56 5.09 10.61
CA HIS A 258 0.31 5.43 9.94
C HIS A 258 -0.05 6.89 10.17
N ASN A 259 -0.42 7.61 9.12
CA ASN A 259 -0.98 8.96 9.25
C ASN A 259 -2.51 8.93 9.38
N GLU A 260 -3.07 9.84 10.16
CA GLU A 260 -4.51 9.98 10.31
C GLU A 260 -5.19 10.52 9.05
N MET A 261 -6.49 10.24 8.91
CA MET A 261 -7.32 10.73 7.80
C MET A 261 -7.42 12.26 7.82
N LEU A 262 -7.54 12.86 6.63
CA LEU A 262 -7.98 14.25 6.50
C LEU A 262 -9.49 14.36 6.73
N GLN A 263 -9.87 15.38 7.46
CA GLN A 263 -11.26 15.84 7.58
C GLN A 263 -11.37 17.20 6.91
N VAL A 264 -12.44 17.41 6.15
CA VAL A 264 -12.81 18.72 5.59
C VAL A 264 -14.05 19.19 6.36
N GLU A 265 -13.91 20.29 7.10
CA GLU A 265 -14.97 20.83 7.99
C GLU A 265 -15.51 19.79 9.00
N GLY A 266 -14.63 18.96 9.55
CA GLY A 266 -15.00 17.89 10.48
C GLY A 266 -15.73 16.70 9.84
N LYS A 267 -15.89 16.69 8.50
CA LYS A 267 -16.51 15.58 7.75
C LYS A 267 -15.48 14.84 6.92
N LYS A 268 -15.75 13.56 6.65
CA LYS A 268 -14.98 12.76 5.68
C LYS A 268 -15.17 13.36 4.28
N MET A 269 -14.10 13.35 3.48
CA MET A 269 -14.17 13.77 2.06
C MET A 269 -15.03 12.79 1.25
N SER A 270 -15.91 13.33 0.41
CA SER A 270 -16.71 12.58 -0.55
C SER A 270 -17.08 13.46 -1.74
N LYS A 271 -17.05 12.89 -2.96
CA LYS A 271 -17.55 13.58 -4.17
C LYS A 271 -19.02 14.00 -3.99
N SER A 272 -19.85 13.20 -3.31
CA SER A 272 -21.27 13.50 -3.08
C SER A 272 -21.53 14.65 -2.10
N LEU A 273 -20.58 14.98 -1.23
CA LEU A 273 -20.69 16.07 -0.27
C LEU A 273 -20.13 17.39 -0.81
N GLY A 274 -19.61 17.41 -2.05
CA GLY A 274 -18.99 18.58 -2.65
C GLY A 274 -17.68 19.02 -1.98
N ASN A 275 -17.17 18.25 -1.02
CA ASN A 275 -15.96 18.55 -0.24
C ASN A 275 -14.74 17.73 -0.72
N PHE A 276 -14.76 17.31 -1.99
CA PHE A 276 -13.69 16.57 -2.64
C PHE A 276 -12.86 17.51 -3.50
N PHE A 277 -11.56 17.61 -3.19
CA PHE A 277 -10.61 18.42 -3.94
C PHE A 277 -9.40 17.59 -4.34
N THR A 278 -8.95 17.76 -5.57
CA THR A 278 -7.62 17.32 -6.00
C THR A 278 -6.55 18.31 -5.60
N VAL A 279 -5.30 17.85 -5.55
CA VAL A 279 -4.16 18.75 -5.36
C VAL A 279 -4.14 19.78 -6.49
N ARG A 280 -4.42 19.34 -7.72
CA ARG A 280 -4.50 20.24 -8.87
C ARG A 280 -5.60 21.29 -8.74
N ASP A 281 -6.78 20.93 -8.26
CA ASP A 281 -7.88 21.91 -8.11
C ASP A 281 -7.45 23.09 -7.24
N LEU A 282 -6.64 22.85 -6.20
CA LEU A 282 -6.12 23.91 -5.33
C LEU A 282 -5.00 24.71 -6.02
N LEU A 283 -4.10 24.03 -6.73
CA LEU A 283 -3.03 24.69 -7.49
C LEU A 283 -3.61 25.60 -8.59
N ASP A 284 -4.63 25.15 -9.31
CA ASP A 284 -5.30 25.89 -10.39
C ASP A 284 -6.11 27.08 -9.85
N GLN A 285 -6.55 27.03 -8.58
CA GLN A 285 -7.11 28.17 -7.86
C GLN A 285 -6.05 29.19 -7.41
N GLY A 286 -4.77 28.94 -7.71
CA GLY A 286 -3.66 29.84 -7.37
C GLY A 286 -3.12 29.65 -5.96
N VAL A 287 -3.48 28.57 -5.25
CA VAL A 287 -2.88 28.25 -3.95
C VAL A 287 -1.50 27.64 -4.18
N PRO A 288 -0.41 28.26 -3.71
CA PRO A 288 0.93 27.71 -3.90
C PRO A 288 1.09 26.36 -3.18
N GLY A 289 1.81 25.42 -3.79
CA GLY A 289 1.99 24.09 -3.21
C GLY A 289 2.71 24.09 -1.85
N GLU A 290 3.59 25.06 -1.60
CA GLU A 290 4.22 25.27 -0.28
C GLU A 290 3.21 25.66 0.80
N VAL A 291 2.16 26.42 0.44
CA VAL A 291 1.08 26.80 1.36
C VAL A 291 0.23 25.58 1.67
N ILE A 292 -0.12 24.78 0.65
CA ILE A 292 -0.83 23.51 0.84
C ILE A 292 -0.03 22.63 1.81
N ARG A 293 1.27 22.42 1.53
CA ARG A 293 2.17 21.62 2.38
C ARG A 293 2.26 22.16 3.81
N PHE A 294 2.40 23.47 3.99
CA PHE A 294 2.46 24.10 5.29
C PHE A 294 1.21 23.83 6.12
N VAL A 295 0.02 23.92 5.50
CA VAL A 295 -1.25 23.60 6.16
C VAL A 295 -1.28 22.13 6.61
N PHE A 296 -0.85 21.20 5.75
CA PHE A 296 -0.76 19.77 6.12
C PHE A 296 0.12 19.51 7.35
N LEU A 297 1.28 20.18 7.42
CA LEU A 297 2.26 20.00 8.49
C LEU A 297 1.92 20.76 9.77
N SER A 298 0.90 21.62 9.74
CA SER A 298 0.41 22.36 10.91
C SER A 298 -0.65 21.59 11.71
N THR A 299 -0.86 20.31 11.42
CA THR A 299 -1.91 19.45 12.00
C THR A 299 -1.37 18.22 12.71
#